data_AF-A0A2K9LXI1-F1
#
_entry.id   AF-A0A2K9LXI1-F1
#
_cell.length_a   1.000
_cell.length_b   1.000
_cell.length_c   1.000
_cell.angle_alpha   90.00
_cell.angle_beta   90.00
_cell.angle_gamma   90.00
#
_symmetry.space_group_name_H-M   'P 1'
#
loop_
_entity.id
_entity.type
_entity.pdbx_description
1 polymer ?
#
loop_
_entity_poly.entity_id
_entity_poly.type
_entity_poly.pdbx_seq_one_letter_code
_entity_poly.pdbx_strand_id
1 'polypeptide(L)'
;MSLKEWEYYSFIQKDLISKEVYMLFSTFGEDNKYLQTIQKQWFESKDIEEFRDQIEEKFEEIEVKVKPQVDRDNLSCLLRMMAICDTFFEYEYLYEASRETFLNSNKEKINSLNVYDYAFDDNLTFSLRSFIEDLEEINLPKKYSTVIEDIKKSISRVSELGDYNLRVKEAYKINDLMSDLLDVLEDFEDFEDNSTEFGTIDEVILYNFAIYQSTKMHFLILLREYIILEEEKSNNIILQKSKPLINEEELRLSETKVLSDKINEIYYKTLKN
;
A
#
# COMPACT_ATOMS: atom_id res chain seq x y z
N MET A 1 15.46 -24.77 -12.61
CA MET A 1 14.68 -23.56 -12.91
C MET A 1 15.59 -22.39 -12.56
N SER A 2 15.83 -21.44 -13.47
CA SER A 2 16.68 -20.28 -13.13
C SER A 2 15.91 -19.39 -12.15
N LEU A 3 16.58 -18.93 -11.09
CA LEU A 3 16.01 -17.97 -10.14
C LEU A 3 15.80 -16.63 -10.85
N LYS A 4 14.59 -16.08 -10.75
CA LYS A 4 14.21 -14.79 -11.35
C LYS A 4 14.77 -13.64 -10.52
N GLU A 5 15.34 -12.65 -11.21
CA GLU A 5 15.79 -11.37 -10.63
C GLU A 5 14.61 -10.42 -10.46
N TRP A 6 14.75 -9.39 -9.63
CA TRP A 6 13.68 -8.43 -9.37
C TRP A 6 13.15 -7.77 -10.65
N GLU A 7 14.01 -7.50 -11.63
CA GLU A 7 13.63 -6.86 -12.89
C GLU A 7 12.50 -7.61 -13.61
N TYR A 8 12.41 -8.93 -13.42
CA TYR A 8 11.32 -9.75 -13.96
C TYR A 8 9.94 -9.33 -13.44
N TYR A 9 9.84 -8.91 -12.18
CA TYR A 9 8.59 -8.50 -11.52
C TYR A 9 8.37 -6.99 -11.48
N SER A 10 9.40 -6.19 -11.77
CA SER A 10 9.37 -4.72 -11.70
C SER A 10 8.18 -4.05 -12.40
N PHE A 11 7.65 -4.67 -13.47
CA PHE A 11 6.48 -4.14 -14.19
C PHE A 11 5.20 -4.12 -13.32
N ILE A 12 5.08 -5.01 -12.33
CA ILE A 12 3.92 -5.13 -11.45
C ILE A 12 3.75 -3.84 -10.64
N GLN A 13 4.83 -3.30 -10.09
CA GLN A 13 4.79 -2.05 -9.31
C GLN A 13 4.27 -0.88 -10.15
N LYS A 14 4.76 -0.75 -11.38
CA LYS A 14 4.34 0.31 -12.30
C LYS A 14 2.87 0.19 -12.68
N ASP A 15 2.39 -1.04 -12.87
CA ASP A 15 0.96 -1.29 -13.14
C ASP A 15 0.09 -0.90 -11.93
N LEU A 16 0.49 -1.31 -10.72
CA LEU A 16 -0.21 -0.99 -9.48
C LEU A 16 -0.27 0.52 -9.20
N ILE A 17 0.83 1.25 -9.32
CA ILE A 17 0.82 2.72 -9.17
C ILE A 17 -0.09 3.35 -10.23
N SER A 18 -0.01 2.92 -11.48
CA SER A 18 -0.84 3.46 -12.57
C SER A 18 -2.33 3.28 -12.29
N LYS A 19 -2.72 2.12 -11.77
CA LYS A 19 -4.09 1.82 -11.37
C LYS A 19 -4.55 2.70 -10.21
N GLU A 20 -3.74 2.83 -9.16
CA GLU A 20 -4.12 3.65 -8.01
C GLU A 20 -4.20 5.14 -8.37
N VAL A 21 -3.24 5.67 -9.12
CA VAL A 21 -3.28 7.06 -9.64
C VAL A 21 -4.54 7.28 -10.48
N TYR A 22 -4.92 6.32 -11.32
CA TYR A 22 -6.15 6.40 -12.10
C TYR A 22 -7.40 6.38 -11.22
N MET A 23 -7.46 5.51 -10.20
CA MET A 23 -8.58 5.44 -9.26
C MET A 23 -8.74 6.73 -8.47
N LEU A 24 -7.67 7.23 -7.86
CA LEU A 24 -7.69 8.49 -7.11
C LEU A 24 -8.12 9.67 -7.99
N PHE A 25 -7.58 9.76 -9.19
CA PHE A 25 -7.97 10.81 -10.12
C PHE A 25 -9.45 10.72 -10.52
N SER A 26 -9.97 9.51 -10.74
CA SER A 26 -11.36 9.33 -11.15
C SER A 26 -12.34 9.63 -10.01
N THR A 27 -11.93 9.39 -8.75
CA THR A 27 -12.76 9.67 -7.57
C THR A 27 -12.76 11.15 -7.19
N PHE A 28 -11.62 11.85 -7.34
CA PHE A 28 -11.44 13.19 -6.76
C PHE A 28 -11.02 14.29 -7.77
N GLY A 29 -10.77 13.97 -9.06
CA GLY A 29 -9.71 14.64 -9.84
C GLY A 29 -10.04 15.58 -10.99
N GLU A 30 -11.29 15.95 -11.28
CA GLU A 30 -11.51 17.03 -12.28
C GLU A 30 -11.14 18.42 -11.75
N ASP A 31 -11.37 18.70 -10.47
CA ASP A 31 -11.11 20.02 -9.88
C ASP A 31 -9.86 20.06 -8.98
N ASN A 32 -9.25 18.90 -8.73
CA ASN A 32 -8.14 18.78 -7.80
C ASN A 32 -6.77 18.99 -8.47
N LYS A 33 -6.21 20.19 -8.28
CA LYS A 33 -4.94 20.61 -8.88
C LYS A 33 -3.74 19.74 -8.47
N TYR A 34 -3.70 19.27 -7.23
CA TYR A 34 -2.61 18.41 -6.76
C TYR A 34 -2.64 17.06 -7.48
N LEU A 35 -3.82 16.41 -7.50
CA LEU A 35 -4.02 15.13 -8.19
C LEU A 35 -3.73 15.20 -9.69
N GLN A 36 -4.16 16.27 -10.37
CA GLN A 36 -3.81 16.51 -11.78
C GLN A 36 -2.30 16.58 -12.01
N THR A 37 -1.59 17.22 -11.08
CA THR A 37 -0.14 17.42 -11.19
C THR A 37 0.60 16.10 -11.02
N ILE A 38 0.30 15.34 -9.97
CA ILE A 38 0.96 14.05 -9.72
C ILE A 38 0.58 13.00 -10.77
N GLN A 39 -0.66 13.00 -11.27
CA GLN A 39 -1.07 12.14 -12.37
C GLN A 39 -0.20 12.38 -13.59
N LYS A 40 -0.05 13.65 -13.98
CA LYS A 40 0.78 14.03 -15.12
C LYS A 40 2.23 13.56 -14.92
N GLN A 41 2.81 13.81 -13.75
CA GLN A 41 4.17 13.39 -13.43
C GLN A 41 4.36 11.88 -13.55
N TRP A 42 3.47 11.09 -12.94
CA TRP A 42 3.54 9.63 -13.02
C TRP A 42 3.52 9.12 -14.46
N PHE A 43 2.62 9.65 -15.30
CA PHE A 43 2.51 9.19 -16.68
C PHE A 43 3.62 9.73 -17.60
N GLU A 44 4.38 10.76 -17.19
CA GLU A 44 5.53 11.28 -17.92
C GLU A 44 6.81 10.48 -17.63
N SER A 45 7.10 10.13 -16.36
CA SER A 45 8.33 9.41 -15.99
C SER A 45 8.13 7.88 -15.91
N LYS A 46 7.05 7.43 -15.27
CA LYS A 46 6.84 6.03 -14.82
C LYS A 46 8.04 5.46 -14.07
N ASP A 47 8.74 6.34 -13.36
CA ASP A 47 9.87 6.05 -12.50
C ASP A 47 9.45 6.26 -11.04
N ILE A 48 9.65 5.25 -10.20
CA ILE A 48 9.10 5.23 -8.84
C ILE A 48 9.89 6.15 -7.92
N GLU A 49 11.22 6.18 -8.05
CA GLU A 49 12.09 7.05 -7.25
C GLU A 49 11.80 8.52 -7.58
N GLU A 50 11.81 8.85 -8.87
CA GLU A 50 11.48 10.21 -9.32
C GLU A 50 10.05 10.61 -8.89
N PHE A 51 9.09 9.69 -9.02
CA PHE A 51 7.72 9.97 -8.61
C PHE A 51 7.61 10.20 -7.10
N ARG A 52 8.31 9.42 -6.27
CA ARG A 52 8.31 9.53 -4.82
C ARG A 52 8.83 10.88 -4.33
N ASP A 53 9.88 11.41 -4.96
CA ASP A 53 10.40 12.74 -4.63
C ASP A 53 9.41 13.83 -5.06
N GLN A 54 8.85 13.68 -6.27
CA GLN A 54 7.98 14.69 -6.87
C GLN A 54 6.62 14.85 -6.17
N ILE A 55 6.00 13.76 -5.68
CA ILE A 55 4.68 13.85 -5.02
C ILE A 55 4.73 14.73 -3.77
N GLU A 56 5.84 14.69 -3.03
CA GLU A 56 6.04 15.46 -1.79
C GLU A 56 6.36 16.92 -2.12
N GLU A 57 7.29 17.17 -3.04
CA GLU A 57 7.62 18.52 -3.50
C GLU A 57 6.37 19.26 -4.02
N LYS A 58 5.55 18.60 -4.84
CA LYS A 58 4.33 19.23 -5.39
C LYS A 58 3.27 19.45 -4.34
N PHE A 59 3.17 18.59 -3.33
CA PHE A 59 2.25 18.81 -2.24
C PHE A 59 2.64 20.07 -1.44
N GLU A 60 3.93 20.22 -1.12
CA GLU A 60 4.43 21.40 -0.41
C GLU A 60 4.18 22.69 -1.23
N GLU A 61 4.42 22.64 -2.54
CA GLU A 61 4.20 23.77 -3.45
C GLU A 61 2.73 24.16 -3.60
N ILE A 62 1.81 23.19 -3.67
CA ILE A 62 0.40 23.41 -4.02
C ILE A 62 -0.48 23.60 -2.79
N GLU A 63 -0.23 22.84 -1.72
CA GLU A 63 -1.06 22.84 -0.50
C GLU A 63 -0.43 23.72 0.59
N VAL A 64 0.84 23.46 0.96
CA VAL A 64 1.44 24.06 2.15
C VAL A 64 1.83 25.53 1.95
N LYS A 65 2.47 25.86 0.82
CA LYS A 65 2.97 27.22 0.55
C LYS A 65 1.88 28.19 0.11
N VAL A 66 0.78 27.69 -0.45
CA VAL A 66 -0.24 28.50 -1.12
C VAL A 66 -1.52 28.62 -0.30
N LYS A 67 -1.91 27.57 0.44
CA LYS A 67 -3.18 27.56 1.18
C LYS A 67 -2.94 27.80 2.69
N PRO A 68 -3.88 28.48 3.37
CA PRO A 68 -3.81 28.66 4.82
C PRO A 68 -4.08 27.37 5.60
N GLN A 69 -4.73 26.39 4.96
CA GLN A 69 -5.06 25.08 5.50
C GLN A 69 -4.87 24.04 4.41
N VAL A 70 -4.33 22.88 4.80
CA VAL A 70 -4.10 21.73 3.93
C VAL A 70 -5.41 20.99 3.72
N ASP A 71 -5.69 20.62 2.47
CA ASP A 71 -6.84 19.79 2.14
C ASP A 71 -6.64 18.33 2.58
N ARG A 72 -7.63 17.77 3.30
CA ARG A 72 -7.55 16.42 3.88
C ARG A 72 -7.44 15.33 2.81
N ASP A 73 -8.17 15.47 1.71
CA ASP A 73 -8.17 14.47 0.64
C ASP A 73 -6.82 14.48 -0.07
N ASN A 74 -6.24 15.67 -0.28
CA ASN A 74 -4.89 15.81 -0.80
C ASN A 74 -3.83 15.20 0.12
N LEU A 75 -3.93 15.44 1.42
CA LEU A 75 -3.01 14.84 2.39
C LEU A 75 -3.15 13.31 2.39
N SER A 76 -4.38 12.80 2.37
CA SER A 76 -4.64 11.36 2.29
C SER A 76 -4.07 10.76 1.01
N CYS A 77 -4.20 11.45 -0.13
CA CYS A 77 -3.62 11.03 -1.40
C CYS A 77 -2.09 11.04 -1.35
N LEU A 78 -1.46 12.09 -0.80
CA LEU A 78 -0.01 12.14 -0.60
C LEU A 78 0.46 10.93 0.21
N LEU A 79 -0.13 10.71 1.39
CA LEU A 79 0.26 9.63 2.30
C LEU A 79 0.13 8.26 1.64
N ARG A 80 -0.96 8.03 0.89
CA ARG A 80 -1.17 6.81 0.12
C ARG A 80 -0.08 6.63 -0.96
N MET A 81 0.20 7.67 -1.77
CA MET A 81 1.21 7.56 -2.84
C MET A 81 2.62 7.35 -2.28
N MET A 82 2.98 8.05 -1.20
CA MET A 82 4.25 7.84 -0.52
C MET A 82 4.37 6.40 -0.01
N ALA A 83 3.35 5.90 0.70
CA ALA A 83 3.34 4.54 1.23
C ALA A 83 3.50 3.47 0.14
N ILE A 84 2.87 3.64 -1.03
CA ILE A 84 3.01 2.69 -2.15
C ILE A 84 4.44 2.69 -2.67
N CYS A 85 5.00 3.87 -2.95
CA CYS A 85 6.36 3.99 -3.47
C CYS A 85 7.38 3.43 -2.47
N ASP A 86 7.24 3.78 -1.18
CA ASP A 86 8.14 3.31 -0.12
C ASP A 86 8.06 1.78 0.02
N THR A 87 6.86 1.20 0.00
CA THR A 87 6.66 -0.27 0.03
C THR A 87 7.35 -0.96 -1.14
N PHE A 88 7.25 -0.38 -2.33
CA PHE A 88 7.81 -0.95 -3.56
C PHE A 88 9.33 -0.86 -3.59
N PHE A 89 9.88 0.29 -3.20
CA PHE A 89 11.33 0.48 -3.06
C PHE A 89 11.92 -0.47 -2.00
N GLU A 90 11.29 -0.56 -0.82
CA GLU A 90 11.71 -1.48 0.24
C GLU A 90 11.64 -2.95 -0.19
N TYR A 91 10.61 -3.34 -0.95
CA TYR A 91 10.46 -4.70 -1.44
C TYR A 91 11.53 -5.06 -2.48
N GLU A 92 11.81 -4.16 -3.43
CA GLU A 92 12.88 -4.33 -4.41
C GLU A 92 14.23 -4.57 -3.72
N TYR A 93 14.58 -3.70 -2.77
CA TYR A 93 15.82 -3.82 -2.01
C TYR A 93 15.91 -5.15 -1.26
N LEU A 94 14.85 -5.55 -0.56
CA LEU A 94 14.81 -6.78 0.21
C LEU A 94 14.74 -8.04 -0.66
N TYR A 95 14.17 -7.96 -1.86
CA TYR A 95 14.13 -9.07 -2.80
C TYR A 95 15.54 -9.50 -3.22
N GLU A 96 16.39 -8.54 -3.60
CA GLU A 96 17.76 -8.84 -4.00
C GLU A 96 18.59 -9.37 -2.81
N ALA A 97 18.46 -8.76 -1.63
CA ALA A 97 19.12 -9.26 -0.42
C ALA A 97 18.68 -10.70 -0.05
N SER A 98 17.38 -10.99 -0.19
CA SER A 98 16.80 -12.31 0.05
C SER A 98 17.29 -13.33 -0.97
N ARG A 99 17.41 -12.92 -2.24
CA ARG A 99 17.93 -13.75 -3.33
C ARG A 99 19.39 -14.12 -3.11
N GLU A 100 20.24 -13.16 -2.75
CA GLU A 100 21.64 -13.41 -2.41
C GLU A 100 21.75 -14.40 -1.24
N THR A 101 20.96 -14.18 -0.19
CA THR A 101 20.92 -15.08 0.97
C THR A 101 20.46 -16.49 0.59
N PHE A 102 19.43 -16.60 -0.26
CA PHE A 102 18.91 -17.87 -0.75
C PHE A 102 19.96 -18.66 -1.54
N LEU A 103 20.66 -17.99 -2.46
CA LEU A 103 21.77 -18.55 -3.24
C LEU A 103 22.93 -19.01 -2.35
N ASN A 104 23.34 -18.17 -1.40
CA ASN A 104 24.51 -18.43 -0.55
C ASN A 104 24.28 -19.55 0.49
N SER A 105 23.03 -19.76 0.91
CA SER A 105 22.69 -20.70 1.98
C SER A 105 22.39 -22.13 1.51
N ASN A 106 22.46 -22.43 0.21
CA ASN A 106 22.00 -23.71 -0.38
C ASN A 106 20.54 -24.05 0.04
N LYS A 107 19.73 -23.02 0.34
CA LYS A 107 18.34 -23.16 0.80
C LYS A 107 17.37 -23.65 -0.29
N GLU A 108 17.84 -23.89 -1.52
CA GLU A 108 17.10 -24.66 -2.55
C GLU A 108 16.55 -26.01 -2.04
N LYS A 109 17.02 -26.51 -0.89
CA LYS A 109 16.60 -27.80 -0.30
C LYS A 109 15.87 -27.71 1.04
N ILE A 110 15.66 -26.53 1.61
CA ILE A 110 15.04 -26.40 2.94
C ILE A 110 13.82 -25.49 2.81
N ASN A 111 12.65 -26.14 2.81
CA ASN A 111 11.30 -25.59 2.69
C ASN A 111 10.84 -25.32 1.24
N SER A 112 9.61 -25.69 0.95
CA SER A 112 8.90 -25.55 -0.33
C SER A 112 8.61 -24.09 -0.72
N LEU A 113 9.47 -23.15 -0.32
CA LEU A 113 9.31 -21.70 -0.49
C LEU A 113 10.23 -21.20 -1.61
N ASN A 114 9.76 -20.23 -2.36
CA ASN A 114 10.51 -19.58 -3.43
C ASN A 114 11.14 -18.27 -2.94
N VAL A 115 12.02 -17.66 -3.75
CA VAL A 115 12.71 -16.40 -3.40
C VAL A 115 11.71 -15.29 -3.03
N TYR A 116 10.61 -15.16 -3.76
CA TYR A 116 9.57 -14.16 -3.45
C TYR A 116 8.85 -14.43 -2.13
N ASP A 117 8.75 -15.68 -1.68
CA ASP A 117 8.15 -16.00 -0.38
C ASP A 117 9.05 -15.51 0.77
N TYR A 118 10.37 -15.71 0.62
CA TYR A 118 11.37 -15.20 1.55
C TYR A 118 11.42 -13.67 1.56
N ALA A 119 11.47 -13.04 0.38
CA ALA A 119 11.46 -11.59 0.26
C ALA A 119 10.22 -10.97 0.92
N PHE A 120 9.06 -11.59 0.75
CA PHE A 120 7.84 -11.17 1.43
C PHE A 120 7.92 -11.34 2.95
N ASP A 121 8.42 -12.47 3.47
CA ASP A 121 8.53 -12.70 4.93
C ASP A 121 9.50 -11.70 5.59
N ASP A 122 10.63 -11.44 4.93
CA ASP A 122 11.63 -10.47 5.39
C ASP A 122 11.06 -9.04 5.36
N ASN A 123 10.37 -8.65 4.28
CA ASN A 123 9.74 -7.34 4.19
C ASN A 123 8.57 -7.18 5.17
N LEU A 124 7.73 -8.20 5.33
CA LEU A 124 6.66 -8.21 6.33
C LEU A 124 7.25 -8.01 7.72
N THR A 125 8.29 -8.75 8.08
CA THR A 125 8.94 -8.63 9.40
C THR A 125 9.52 -7.23 9.61
N PHE A 126 10.18 -6.67 8.59
CA PHE A 126 10.71 -5.31 8.63
C PHE A 126 9.61 -4.25 8.79
N SER A 127 8.56 -4.32 7.97
CA SER A 127 7.42 -3.40 7.99
C SER A 127 6.68 -3.42 9.32
N LEU A 128 6.41 -4.61 9.87
CA LEU A 128 5.72 -4.75 11.15
C LEU A 128 6.55 -4.25 12.33
N ARG A 129 7.88 -4.35 12.24
CA ARG A 129 8.76 -3.77 13.26
C ARG A 129 8.72 -2.24 13.22
N SER A 130 8.88 -1.64 12.03
CA SER A 130 8.77 -0.19 11.84
C SER A 130 7.43 0.33 12.34
N PHE A 131 6.34 -0.38 12.03
CA PHE A 131 5.00 -0.04 12.50
C PHE A 131 4.93 0.11 14.03
N ILE A 132 5.51 -0.83 14.78
CA ILE A 132 5.48 -0.80 16.25
C ILE A 132 6.36 0.35 16.78
N GLU A 133 7.55 0.54 16.21
CA GLU A 133 8.46 1.63 16.57
C GLU A 133 7.78 2.99 16.37
N ASP A 134 7.15 3.22 15.20
CA ASP A 134 6.42 4.45 14.91
C ASP A 134 5.19 4.65 15.81
N LEU A 135 4.46 3.56 16.10
CA LEU A 135 3.26 3.62 16.95
C LEU A 135 3.58 3.98 18.41
N GLU A 136 4.75 3.62 18.90
CA GLU A 136 5.22 3.99 20.25
C GLU A 136 5.44 5.50 20.41
N GLU A 137 5.66 6.22 19.30
CA GLU A 137 5.83 7.68 19.30
C GLU A 137 4.51 8.45 19.30
N ILE A 138 3.38 7.76 19.09
CA ILE A 138 2.05 8.38 18.98
C ILE A 138 1.32 8.33 20.32
N ASN A 139 0.79 9.47 20.75
CA ASN A 139 -0.15 9.52 21.87
C ASN A 139 -1.50 8.93 21.44
N LEU A 140 -1.83 7.74 21.91
CA LEU A 140 -3.03 7.02 21.47
C LEU A 140 -4.29 7.50 22.22
N PRO A 141 -5.31 8.04 21.53
CA PRO A 141 -6.59 8.34 22.14
C PRO A 141 -7.25 7.05 22.65
N LYS A 142 -7.77 7.09 23.89
CA LYS A 142 -8.33 5.90 24.57
C LYS A 142 -9.41 5.19 23.78
N LYS A 143 -10.21 5.92 22.99
CA LYS A 143 -11.33 5.38 22.22
C LYS A 143 -10.89 4.36 21.16
N TYR A 144 -9.66 4.48 20.63
CA TYR A 144 -9.12 3.55 19.62
C TYR A 144 -8.27 2.42 20.22
N SER A 145 -8.08 2.40 21.55
CA SER A 145 -7.15 1.49 22.21
C SER A 145 -7.43 0.01 21.94
N THR A 146 -8.70 -0.40 21.88
CA THR A 146 -9.07 -1.79 21.63
C THR A 146 -8.56 -2.29 20.27
N VAL A 147 -8.85 -1.55 19.20
CA VAL A 147 -8.45 -1.92 17.82
C VAL A 147 -6.93 -1.94 17.71
N ILE A 148 -6.26 -0.92 18.26
CA ILE A 148 -4.79 -0.83 18.26
C ILE A 148 -4.15 -2.01 19.01
N GLU A 149 -4.69 -2.41 20.16
CA GLU A 149 -4.17 -3.55 20.90
C GLU A 149 -4.37 -4.87 20.15
N ASP A 150 -5.46 -5.01 19.39
CA ASP A 150 -5.69 -6.20 18.56
C ASP A 150 -4.75 -6.25 17.33
N ILE A 151 -4.40 -5.10 16.77
CA ILE A 151 -3.33 -4.98 15.77
C ILE A 151 -1.98 -5.41 16.38
N LYS A 152 -1.58 -4.84 17.51
CA LYS A 152 -0.31 -5.17 18.20
C LYS A 152 -0.20 -6.67 18.54
N LYS A 153 -1.29 -7.28 19.02
CA LYS A 153 -1.33 -8.72 19.28
C LYS A 153 -1.12 -9.54 18.00
N SER A 154 -1.77 -9.15 16.90
CA SER A 154 -1.64 -9.83 15.61
C SER A 154 -0.22 -9.69 15.07
N ILE A 155 0.40 -8.51 15.18
CA ILE A 155 1.80 -8.27 14.84
C ILE A 155 2.74 -9.15 15.67
N SER A 156 2.57 -9.17 16.99
CA SER A 156 3.38 -10.00 17.89
C SER A 156 3.31 -11.48 17.50
N ARG A 157 2.10 -11.94 17.15
CA ARG A 157 1.86 -13.33 16.72
C ARG A 157 2.58 -13.70 15.43
N VAL A 158 2.78 -12.78 14.47
CA VAL A 158 3.58 -13.06 13.25
C VAL A 158 4.98 -13.56 13.61
N SER A 159 5.61 -12.93 14.60
CA SER A 159 6.97 -13.33 15.06
C SER A 159 7.00 -14.69 15.76
N GLU A 160 5.91 -15.08 16.41
CA GLU A 160 5.77 -16.36 17.14
C GLU A 160 5.45 -17.53 16.20
N LEU A 161 4.82 -17.27 15.06
CA LEU A 161 4.44 -18.28 14.09
C LEU A 161 5.69 -18.81 13.36
N GLY A 162 5.91 -20.12 13.40
CA GLY A 162 6.99 -20.77 12.65
C GLY A 162 6.60 -21.20 11.22
N ASP A 163 5.30 -21.22 10.90
CA ASP A 163 4.79 -21.63 9.59
C ASP A 163 4.51 -20.39 8.71
N TYR A 164 5.12 -20.36 7.52
CA TYR A 164 4.99 -19.25 6.58
C TYR A 164 3.55 -18.98 6.15
N ASN A 165 2.76 -20.02 5.88
CA ASN A 165 1.37 -19.82 5.45
C ASN A 165 0.50 -19.26 6.58
N LEU A 166 0.82 -19.59 7.84
CA LEU A 166 0.17 -18.95 8.99
C LEU A 166 0.56 -17.48 9.12
N ARG A 167 1.83 -17.11 8.85
CA ARG A 167 2.26 -15.70 8.82
C ARG A 167 1.54 -14.91 7.75
N VAL A 168 1.44 -15.46 6.53
CA VAL A 168 0.68 -14.85 5.43
C VAL A 168 -0.78 -14.60 5.85
N LYS A 169 -1.44 -15.59 6.47
CA LYS A 169 -2.82 -15.42 6.98
C LYS A 169 -2.92 -14.33 8.04
N GLU A 170 -1.96 -14.25 8.95
CA GLU A 170 -1.95 -13.20 9.97
C GLU A 170 -1.68 -11.83 9.36
N ALA A 171 -0.92 -11.73 8.26
CA ALA A 171 -0.75 -10.48 7.49
C ALA A 171 -2.07 -9.98 6.89
N TYR A 172 -2.90 -10.85 6.29
CA TYR A 172 -4.25 -10.48 5.85
C TYR A 172 -5.11 -9.98 7.01
N LYS A 173 -5.05 -10.66 8.17
CA LYS A 173 -5.78 -10.21 9.35
C LYS A 173 -5.31 -8.84 9.84
N ILE A 174 -4.01 -8.55 9.79
CA ILE A 174 -3.48 -7.23 10.13
C ILE A 174 -4.01 -6.19 9.14
N ASN A 175 -4.03 -6.49 7.84
CA ASN A 175 -4.64 -5.62 6.83
C ASN A 175 -6.11 -5.32 7.14
N ASP A 176 -6.91 -6.34 7.48
CA ASP A 176 -8.32 -6.16 7.84
C ASP A 176 -8.48 -5.26 9.09
N LEU A 177 -7.67 -5.49 10.14
CA LEU A 177 -7.70 -4.67 11.34
C LEU A 177 -7.24 -3.21 11.10
N MET A 178 -6.36 -2.99 10.12
CA MET A 178 -5.95 -1.64 9.72
C MET A 178 -7.07 -0.91 8.96
N SER A 179 -7.85 -1.64 8.16
CA SER A 179 -9.08 -1.11 7.56
C SER A 179 -10.12 -0.78 8.62
N ASP A 180 -10.35 -1.68 9.59
CA ASP A 180 -11.26 -1.43 10.72
C ASP A 180 -10.83 -0.17 11.51
N LEU A 181 -9.52 0.05 11.71
CA LEU A 181 -9.02 1.25 12.37
C LEU A 181 -9.37 2.52 11.58
N LEU A 182 -9.19 2.52 10.26
CA LEU A 182 -9.56 3.64 9.40
C LEU A 182 -11.07 3.91 9.44
N ASP A 183 -11.89 2.87 9.35
CA ASP A 183 -13.35 3.01 9.43
C ASP A 183 -13.77 3.66 10.75
N VAL A 184 -13.21 3.23 11.89
CA VAL A 184 -13.52 3.81 13.20
C VAL A 184 -12.95 5.23 13.37
N LEU A 185 -11.87 5.58 12.67
CA LEU A 185 -11.34 6.95 12.63
C LEU A 185 -12.20 7.87 11.76
N GLU A 186 -12.84 7.33 10.72
CA GLU A 186 -13.72 8.04 9.80
C GLU A 186 -15.20 8.06 10.24
N ASP A 187 -15.57 7.25 11.24
CA ASP A 187 -16.90 7.25 11.83
C ASP A 187 -17.09 8.47 12.74
N PHE A 188 -17.55 9.57 12.13
CA PHE A 188 -17.88 10.83 12.81
C PHE A 188 -19.29 10.80 13.46
N GLU A 189 -20.00 9.67 13.49
CA GLU A 189 -21.37 9.61 14.02
C GLU A 189 -21.45 9.73 15.56
N ASP A 190 -20.33 9.55 16.27
CA ASP A 190 -20.26 9.66 17.75
C ASP A 190 -20.01 11.09 18.28
N PHE A 191 -19.93 12.10 17.40
CA PHE A 191 -19.81 13.49 17.86
C PHE A 191 -21.18 14.05 18.22
N GLU A 192 -21.40 14.32 19.52
CA GLU A 192 -22.62 14.95 20.08
C GLU A 192 -23.04 16.27 19.37
N ASP A 193 -22.17 16.84 18.52
CA ASP A 193 -22.35 18.11 17.81
C ASP A 193 -22.43 18.01 16.26
N ASN A 194 -22.57 16.82 15.65
CA ASN A 194 -22.52 16.65 14.19
C ASN A 194 -21.26 17.30 13.53
N SER A 195 -20.16 17.40 14.27
CA SER A 195 -18.91 17.98 13.75
C SER A 195 -18.16 16.96 12.91
N THR A 196 -17.91 17.27 11.64
CA THR A 196 -17.09 16.46 10.72
C THR A 196 -15.57 16.60 10.95
N GLU A 197 -15.17 17.03 12.14
CA GLU A 197 -13.79 17.40 12.47
C GLU A 197 -13.22 16.47 13.54
N PHE A 198 -11.94 16.13 13.43
CA PHE A 198 -11.22 15.43 14.49
C PHE A 198 -11.22 16.29 15.77
N GLY A 199 -11.47 15.66 16.91
CA GLY A 199 -11.56 16.35 18.20
C GLY A 199 -10.20 16.73 18.78
N THR A 200 -9.10 16.08 18.35
CA THR A 200 -7.74 16.38 18.84
C THR A 200 -6.65 16.23 17.78
N ILE A 201 -5.49 16.84 18.02
CA ILE A 201 -4.28 16.67 17.19
C ILE A 201 -3.81 15.20 17.19
N ASP A 202 -3.91 14.51 18.32
CA ASP A 202 -3.51 13.10 18.44
C ASP A 202 -4.35 12.19 17.52
N GLU A 203 -5.62 12.52 17.31
CA GLU A 203 -6.49 11.81 16.37
C GLU A 203 -6.08 12.04 14.92
N VAL A 204 -5.68 13.27 14.57
CA VAL A 204 -5.16 13.59 13.24
C VAL A 204 -3.85 12.84 12.97
N ILE A 205 -2.95 12.80 13.96
CA ILE A 205 -1.68 12.06 13.85
C ILE A 205 -1.96 10.56 13.66
N LEU A 206 -2.83 9.98 14.48
CA LEU A 206 -3.22 8.58 14.36
C LEU A 206 -3.88 8.26 13.01
N TYR A 207 -4.72 9.16 12.49
CA TYR A 207 -5.36 8.99 11.19
C TYR A 207 -4.35 8.99 10.04
N ASN A 208 -3.42 9.95 10.04
CA ASN A 208 -2.36 9.99 9.03
C ASN A 208 -1.46 8.75 9.09
N PHE A 209 -1.10 8.32 10.31
CA PHE A 209 -0.37 7.08 10.55
C PHE A 209 -1.12 5.87 10.00
N ALA A 210 -2.42 5.76 10.32
CA ALA A 210 -3.26 4.65 9.89
C ALA A 210 -3.38 4.58 8.36
N ILE A 211 -3.55 5.73 7.65
CA ILE A 211 -3.57 5.76 6.18
C ILE A 211 -2.26 5.19 5.63
N TYR A 212 -1.13 5.72 6.11
CA TYR A 212 0.18 5.34 5.59
C TYR A 212 0.45 3.85 5.80
N GLN A 213 0.29 3.36 7.03
CA GLN A 213 0.57 1.96 7.37
C GLN A 213 -0.43 0.97 6.77
N SER A 214 -1.72 1.33 6.71
CA SER A 214 -2.73 0.51 6.04
C SER A 214 -2.39 0.34 4.56
N THR A 215 -1.98 1.42 3.92
CA THR A 215 -1.57 1.39 2.51
C THR A 215 -0.32 0.53 2.31
N LYS A 216 0.70 0.64 3.17
CA LYS A 216 1.89 -0.22 3.10
C LYS A 216 1.52 -1.70 3.18
N MET A 217 0.72 -2.08 4.18
CA MET A 217 0.30 -3.47 4.37
C MET A 217 -0.53 -3.99 3.19
N HIS A 218 -1.49 -3.20 2.71
CA HIS A 218 -2.32 -3.57 1.55
C HIS A 218 -1.46 -3.82 0.32
N PHE A 219 -0.60 -2.86 -0.06
CA PHE A 219 0.20 -2.97 -1.27
C PHE A 219 1.32 -4.01 -1.18
N LEU A 220 1.85 -4.29 0.01
CA LEU A 220 2.79 -5.39 0.23
C LEU A 220 2.14 -6.75 -0.07
N ILE A 221 0.93 -6.98 0.44
CA ILE A 221 0.19 -8.23 0.20
C ILE A 221 -0.28 -8.32 -1.25
N LEU A 222 -0.76 -7.21 -1.82
CA LEU A 222 -1.19 -7.13 -3.21
C LEU A 222 -0.03 -7.43 -4.18
N LEU A 223 1.15 -6.86 -3.93
CA LEU A 223 2.35 -7.13 -4.72
C LEU A 223 2.70 -8.63 -4.71
N ARG A 224 2.64 -9.26 -3.53
CA ARG A 224 2.85 -10.71 -3.40
C ARG A 224 1.84 -11.51 -4.22
N GLU A 225 0.55 -11.18 -4.17
CA GLU A 225 -0.47 -11.87 -4.95
C GLU A 225 -0.21 -11.77 -6.46
N TYR A 226 0.22 -10.61 -6.95
CA TYR A 226 0.57 -10.41 -8.36
C TYR A 226 1.81 -11.19 -8.77
N ILE A 227 2.85 -11.24 -7.93
CA ILE A 227 4.04 -12.07 -8.18
C ILE A 227 3.63 -13.55 -8.28
N ILE A 228 2.78 -14.03 -7.39
CA ILE A 228 2.27 -15.41 -7.44
C ILE A 228 1.47 -15.65 -8.72
N LEU A 229 0.59 -14.72 -9.09
CA LEU A 229 -0.19 -14.82 -10.33
C LEU A 229 0.73 -14.90 -11.55
N GLU A 230 1.81 -14.14 -11.57
CA GLU A 230 2.81 -14.17 -12.64
C GLU A 230 3.59 -15.49 -12.68
N GLU A 231 3.94 -16.05 -11.52
CA GLU A 231 4.53 -17.39 -11.45
C GLU A 231 3.59 -18.49 -11.92
N GLU A 232 2.31 -18.42 -11.56
CA GLU A 232 1.29 -19.37 -12.02
C GLU A 232 1.14 -19.33 -13.54
N LYS A 233 1.09 -18.12 -14.14
CA LYS A 233 1.05 -17.92 -15.59
C LYS A 233 2.28 -18.48 -16.29
N SER A 234 3.47 -18.14 -15.78
CA SER A 234 4.75 -18.56 -16.35
C SER A 234 4.92 -20.09 -16.38
N ASN A 235 4.42 -20.75 -15.34
CA ASN A 235 4.68 -22.16 -15.09
C ASN A 235 3.47 -23.06 -15.37
N ASN A 236 2.31 -22.47 -15.70
CA ASN A 236 1.04 -23.15 -15.92
C ASN A 236 0.66 -24.08 -14.74
N ILE A 237 0.79 -23.56 -13.52
CA ILE A 237 0.43 -24.22 -12.27
C ILE A 237 -0.45 -23.30 -11.42
N ILE A 238 -1.08 -23.85 -10.39
CA ILE A 238 -1.79 -23.07 -9.36
C ILE A 238 -1.02 -23.20 -8.06
N LEU A 239 -0.47 -22.09 -7.59
CA LEU A 239 0.27 -21.96 -6.34
C LEU A 239 -0.66 -21.55 -5.20
N GLN A 240 -1.56 -20.60 -5.46
CA GLN A 240 -2.51 -20.07 -4.48
C GLN A 240 -3.89 -19.88 -5.11
N LYS A 241 -4.89 -20.60 -4.60
CA LYS A 241 -6.26 -20.57 -5.14
C LYS A 241 -6.99 -19.25 -4.92
N SER A 242 -6.73 -18.56 -3.81
CA SER A 242 -7.44 -17.34 -3.42
C SER A 242 -6.47 -16.17 -3.38
N LYS A 243 -6.79 -15.10 -4.12
CA LYS A 243 -6.04 -13.85 -4.20
C LYS A 243 -7.02 -12.69 -3.95
N PRO A 244 -7.46 -12.51 -2.68
CA PRO A 244 -8.55 -11.59 -2.37
C PRO A 244 -8.24 -10.14 -2.72
N LEU A 245 -7.00 -9.66 -2.55
CA LEU A 245 -6.69 -8.26 -2.82
C LEU A 245 -6.66 -7.97 -4.33
N ILE A 246 -6.22 -8.91 -5.18
CA ILE A 246 -6.40 -8.76 -6.64
C ILE A 246 -7.89 -8.66 -6.99
N ASN A 247 -8.74 -9.51 -6.41
CA ASN A 247 -10.18 -9.48 -6.69
C ASN A 247 -10.81 -8.14 -6.24
N GLU A 248 -10.39 -7.62 -5.09
CA GLU A 248 -10.81 -6.32 -4.58
C GLU A 248 -10.35 -5.17 -5.49
N GLU A 249 -9.09 -5.18 -5.92
CA GLU A 249 -8.54 -4.18 -6.83
C GLU A 249 -9.28 -4.19 -8.19
N GLU A 250 -9.53 -5.37 -8.76
CA GLU A 250 -10.30 -5.52 -10.00
C GLU A 250 -11.72 -4.98 -9.85
N LEU A 251 -12.36 -5.22 -8.70
CA LEU A 251 -13.68 -4.66 -8.39
C LEU A 251 -13.61 -3.13 -8.29
N ARG A 252 -12.70 -2.58 -7.47
CA ARG A 252 -12.49 -1.13 -7.31
C ARG A 252 -12.23 -0.44 -8.65
N LEU A 253 -11.40 -1.04 -9.51
CA LEU A 253 -11.14 -0.52 -10.87
C LEU A 253 -12.39 -0.58 -11.76
N SER A 254 -13.20 -1.63 -11.65
CA SER A 254 -14.44 -1.75 -12.42
C SER A 254 -15.47 -0.70 -12.01
N GLU A 255 -15.63 -0.47 -10.70
CA GLU A 255 -16.51 0.56 -10.13
C GLU A 255 -16.05 1.96 -10.55
N THR A 256 -14.74 2.21 -10.46
CA THR A 256 -14.11 3.45 -10.92
C THR A 256 -14.41 3.71 -12.39
N LYS A 257 -14.27 2.71 -13.27
CA LYS A 257 -14.56 2.86 -14.70
C LYS A 257 -16.00 3.28 -14.96
N VAL A 258 -16.96 2.67 -14.25
CA VAL A 258 -18.39 2.99 -14.34
C VAL A 258 -18.68 4.42 -13.88
N LEU A 259 -18.02 4.89 -12.81
CA LEU A 259 -18.11 6.28 -12.35
C LEU A 259 -17.48 7.26 -13.35
N SER A 260 -16.41 6.82 -14.01
CA SER A 260 -15.58 7.62 -14.93
C SER A 260 -16.11 7.67 -16.38
N ASP A 261 -17.33 7.23 -16.70
CA ASP A 261 -17.87 7.31 -18.07
C ASP A 261 -18.07 8.75 -18.60
N LYS A 262 -17.65 9.78 -17.82
CA LYS A 262 -17.38 11.16 -18.26
C LYS A 262 -15.89 11.49 -18.55
N ILE A 263 -14.93 10.69 -18.07
CA ILE A 263 -13.46 10.87 -18.07
C ILE A 263 -12.76 10.01 -19.16
N ASN A 264 -13.51 9.33 -20.02
CA ASN A 264 -12.96 8.43 -21.06
C ASN A 264 -12.02 9.12 -22.08
N GLU A 265 -11.98 10.44 -22.19
CA GLU A 265 -11.13 11.11 -23.19
C GLU A 265 -9.63 11.20 -22.81
N ILE A 266 -9.29 11.10 -21.52
CA ILE A 266 -7.90 11.21 -21.04
C ILE A 266 -7.21 9.85 -21.09
N TYR A 267 -7.84 8.79 -20.57
CA TYR A 267 -7.27 7.44 -20.51
C TYR A 267 -6.86 6.88 -21.89
N TYR A 268 -7.69 7.09 -22.92
CA TYR A 268 -7.41 6.63 -24.28
C TYR A 268 -6.35 7.46 -25.03
N LYS A 269 -6.07 8.70 -24.60
CA LYS A 269 -4.97 9.50 -25.15
C LYS A 269 -3.62 9.10 -24.52
N THR A 270 -3.61 8.74 -23.23
CA THR A 270 -2.38 8.39 -22.50
C THR A 270 -1.87 6.97 -22.79
N LEU A 271 -2.74 6.03 -23.17
CA LEU A 271 -2.33 4.66 -23.57
C LEU A 271 -1.75 4.54 -25.00
N LYS A 272 -1.77 5.62 -25.80
CA LYS A 272 -1.30 5.62 -27.19
C LYS A 272 0.09 6.25 -27.40
N ASN A 273 0.72 6.73 -26.33
CA ASN A 273 2.11 7.19 -26.33
C ASN A 273 2.96 6.28 -25.44
#